data_AF-A0A2U1KE47-F1
#
_entry.id   AF-A0A2U1KE47-F1
#
_cell.length_a   1.000
_cell.length_b   1.000
_cell.length_c   1.000
_cell.angle_alpha   90.00
_cell.angle_beta   90.00
_cell.angle_gamma   90.00
#
_symmetry.space_group_name_H-M   'P 1'
#
loop_
_entity.id
_entity.type
_entity.pdbx_description
1 polymer ?
#
loop_
_entity_poly.entity_id
_entity_poly.type
_entity_poly.pdbx_seq_one_letter_code
_entity_poly.pdbx_strand_id
1 'polypeptide(L)'
;MKWDADFSYLQRLQIQRKQLIWKHYFRSIQGLIYVVDRNDNTDDRLLYAKNELRMMLDEDVIRDKALLVLANKQDLPNAMNVSEIADKLDLHSIQNRSW
;
A
#
# COMPACT_ATOMS: atom_id res chain seq x y z
N MET A 1 18.61 23.83 -16.56
CA MET A 1 18.36 23.29 -15.21
C MET A 1 17.01 23.80 -14.69
N LYS A 2 15.90 23.27 -15.24
CA LYS A 2 14.52 23.64 -14.88
C LYS A 2 13.56 22.44 -14.87
N TRP A 3 14.06 21.25 -15.23
CA TRP A 3 13.25 20.04 -15.45
C TRP A 3 13.02 19.20 -14.17
N ASP A 4 13.88 19.33 -13.16
CA ASP A 4 13.79 18.52 -11.93
C ASP A 4 12.66 18.97 -10.99
N ALA A 5 12.31 20.25 -11.03
CA ALA A 5 11.22 20.81 -10.22
C ALA A 5 9.84 20.40 -10.76
N ASP A 6 9.68 20.36 -12.08
CA ASP A 6 8.41 20.01 -12.74
C ASP A 6 8.07 18.52 -12.53
N PHE A 7 9.05 17.61 -12.58
CA PHE A 7 8.82 16.19 -12.31
C PHE A 7 8.33 15.94 -10.87
N SER A 8 8.97 16.61 -9.91
CA SER A 8 8.58 16.53 -8.49
C SER A 8 7.19 17.12 -8.22
N TYR A 9 6.79 18.16 -8.97
CA TYR A 9 5.47 18.77 -8.87
C TYR A 9 4.39 17.86 -9.44
N LEU A 10 4.65 17.25 -10.61
CA LEU A 10 3.75 16.27 -11.21
C LEU A 10 3.59 15.04 -10.32
N GLN A 11 4.66 14.55 -9.68
CA GLN A 11 4.60 13.43 -8.75
C GLN A 11 3.77 13.78 -7.51
N ARG A 12 3.93 14.99 -6.95
CA ARG A 12 3.08 15.51 -5.85
C ARG A 12 1.61 15.64 -6.26
N LEU A 13 1.33 16.14 -7.46
CA LEU A 13 -0.03 16.26 -7.98
C LEU A 13 -0.70 14.89 -8.18
N GLN A 14 0.03 13.87 -8.63
CA GLN A 14 -0.48 12.51 -8.75
C GLN A 14 -0.83 11.91 -7.38
N ILE A 15 0.03 12.14 -6.38
CA ILE A 15 -0.22 11.74 -4.98
C ILE A 15 -1.45 12.47 -4.43
N GLN A 16 -1.57 13.78 -4.63
CA GLN A 16 -2.73 14.55 -4.15
C GLN A 16 -4.03 14.20 -4.87
N ARG A 17 -4.00 13.90 -6.18
CA ARG A 17 -5.20 13.44 -6.91
C ARG A 17 -5.66 12.08 -6.41
N LYS A 18 -4.75 11.14 -6.13
CA LYS A 18 -5.08 9.89 -5.44
C LYS A 18 -5.69 10.20 -4.07
N GLN A 19 -5.05 11.01 -3.22
CA GLN A 19 -5.60 11.34 -1.90
C GLN A 19 -6.99 12.02 -1.96
N LEU A 20 -7.24 12.92 -2.92
CA LEU A 20 -8.53 13.62 -3.08
C LEU A 20 -9.68 12.67 -3.44
N ILE A 21 -9.43 11.68 -4.30
CA ILE A 21 -10.42 10.66 -4.65
C ILE A 21 -10.75 9.85 -3.39
N TRP A 22 -9.74 9.42 -2.65
CA TRP A 22 -9.91 8.55 -1.48
C TRP A 22 -10.68 9.27 -0.37
N LYS A 23 -10.39 10.55 -0.13
CA LYS A 23 -11.09 11.37 0.87
C LYS A 23 -12.59 11.56 0.58
N HIS A 24 -13.03 11.51 -0.68
CA HIS A 24 -14.45 11.70 -1.06
C HIS A 24 -15.30 10.42 -0.94
N TYR A 25 -14.71 9.23 -1.04
CA TYR A 25 -15.45 7.96 -0.93
C TYR A 25 -15.62 7.45 0.51
N PHE A 26 -14.98 8.09 1.49
CA PHE A 26 -14.73 7.46 2.78
C PHE A 26 -15.40 8.15 3.98
N ARG A 27 -16.74 8.23 3.96
CA ARG A 27 -17.52 8.47 5.19
C ARG A 27 -17.79 7.21 6.02
N SER A 28 -17.52 6.02 5.50
CA SER A 28 -17.64 4.77 6.28
C SER A 28 -16.76 3.64 5.74
N ILE A 29 -15.44 3.80 5.79
CA ILE A 29 -14.54 2.66 5.57
C ILE A 29 -14.76 1.66 6.70
N GLN A 30 -14.94 0.40 6.34
CA GLN A 30 -14.93 -0.71 7.30
C GLN A 30 -13.59 -1.48 7.26
N GLY A 31 -12.90 -1.46 6.12
CA GLY A 31 -11.61 -2.09 5.95
C GLY A 31 -10.86 -1.62 4.70
N LEU A 32 -9.56 -1.90 4.68
CA LEU A 32 -8.65 -1.71 3.56
C LEU A 32 -8.36 -3.09 2.92
N ILE A 33 -8.52 -3.20 1.61
CA ILE A 33 -8.02 -4.35 0.84
C ILE A 33 -6.75 -3.88 0.12
N TYR A 34 -5.62 -4.49 0.45
CA TYR A 34 -4.31 -4.20 -0.14
C TYR A 34 -3.89 -5.36 -1.03
N VAL A 35 -3.67 -5.11 -2.31
CA VAL A 35 -3.36 -6.15 -3.30
C VAL A 35 -1.89 -6.07 -3.67
N VAL A 36 -1.15 -7.17 -3.49
CA VAL A 36 0.26 -7.31 -3.86
C VAL A 36 0.34 -8.15 -5.13
N ASP A 37 1.01 -7.66 -6.16
CA ASP A 37 1.18 -8.39 -7.41
C ASP A 37 2.48 -9.20 -7.41
N ARG A 38 2.50 -10.38 -8.06
CA ARG A 38 3.72 -11.17 -8.28
C ARG A 38 4.82 -10.37 -8.99
N ASN A 39 4.46 -9.41 -9.84
CA ASN A 39 5.45 -8.56 -10.51
C ASN A 39 6.18 -7.58 -9.58
N ASP A 40 5.70 -7.40 -8.34
CA ASP A 40 6.35 -6.57 -7.34
C ASP A 40 7.42 -7.35 -6.55
N ASN A 41 7.88 -8.50 -7.03
CA ASN A 41 8.87 -9.32 -6.33
C ASN A 41 10.25 -8.67 -6.15
N THR A 42 10.52 -7.51 -6.77
CA THR A 42 11.74 -6.76 -6.54
C THR A 42 11.70 -6.06 -5.18
N ASP A 43 12.81 -6.10 -4.45
CA ASP A 43 12.86 -5.58 -3.08
C ASP A 43 12.51 -4.07 -2.99
N ASP A 44 12.86 -3.28 -4.02
CA ASP A 44 12.50 -1.86 -4.09
C ASP A 44 10.99 -1.63 -4.17
N ARG A 45 10.26 -2.50 -4.89
CA ARG A 45 8.81 -2.40 -5.07
C ARG A 45 8.09 -2.74 -3.78
N LEU A 46 8.53 -3.80 -3.08
CA LEU A 46 7.95 -4.20 -1.81
C LEU A 46 8.29 -3.22 -0.69
N LEU A 47 9.47 -2.61 -0.71
CA LEU A 47 9.81 -1.54 0.21
C LEU A 47 8.90 -0.32 0.00
N TYR A 48 8.64 0.05 -1.25
CA TYR A 48 7.69 1.12 -1.56
C TYR A 48 6.27 0.76 -1.09
N ALA A 49 5.82 -0.47 -1.39
CA ALA A 49 4.52 -0.98 -0.98
C ALA A 49 4.34 -0.97 0.55
N LYS A 50 5.36 -1.42 1.28
CA LYS A 50 5.42 -1.37 2.76
C LYS A 50 5.25 0.05 3.28
N ASN A 51 6.02 1.00 2.73
CA ASN A 51 5.97 2.39 3.18
C ASN A 51 4.62 3.04 2.86
N GLU A 52 4.07 2.80 1.67
CA GLU A 52 2.74 3.28 1.29
C GLU A 52 1.64 2.70 2.19
N LEU A 53 1.68 1.38 2.47
CA LEU A 53 0.76 0.73 3.37
C LEU A 53 0.83 1.35 4.78
N ARG A 54 2.02 1.57 5.33
CA ARG A 54 2.17 2.25 6.63
C ARG A 54 1.57 3.64 6.65
N MET A 55 1.86 4.45 5.63
CA MET A 55 1.28 5.79 5.52
C MET A 55 -0.25 5.75 5.46
N MET A 56 -0.85 4.78 4.76
CA MET A 56 -2.30 4.62 4.72
C MET A 56 -2.88 4.18 6.07
N LEU A 57 -2.16 3.33 6.83
CA LEU A 57 -2.58 2.85 8.14
C LEU A 57 -2.47 3.93 9.23
N ASP A 58 -1.61 4.93 9.04
CA ASP A 58 -1.48 6.07 9.96
C ASP A 58 -2.65 7.07 9.84
N GLU A 59 -3.38 7.08 8.72
CA GLU A 59 -4.55 7.94 8.50
C GLU A 59 -5.71 7.55 9.43
N ASP A 60 -6.28 8.53 10.16
CA ASP A 60 -7.34 8.30 11.16
C ASP A 60 -8.58 7.56 10.59
N VAL A 61 -8.83 7.71 9.29
CA VAL A 61 -9.94 7.04 8.60
C VAL A 61 -9.76 5.53 8.44
N ILE A 62 -8.51 5.04 8.44
CA ILE A 62 -8.13 3.64 8.18
C ILE A 62 -7.50 2.98 9.41
N ARG A 63 -6.92 3.75 10.34
CA ARG A 63 -6.13 3.26 11.50
C ARG A 63 -6.77 2.08 12.23
N ASP A 64 -8.07 2.15 12.52
CA ASP A 64 -8.80 1.13 13.30
C ASP A 64 -9.68 0.21 12.44
N LYS A 65 -9.46 0.17 11.13
CA LYS A 65 -10.26 -0.61 10.17
C LYS A 65 -9.62 -1.96 9.88
N ALA A 66 -10.40 -2.93 9.41
CA ALA A 66 -9.85 -4.24 9.02
C ALA A 66 -8.82 -4.08 7.88
N LEU A 67 -7.81 -4.94 7.80
CA LEU A 67 -6.90 -5.03 6.67
C LEU A 67 -6.92 -6.44 6.10
N LEU A 68 -7.16 -6.54 4.79
CA LEU A 68 -7.02 -7.76 4.03
C LEU A 68 -5.91 -7.57 3.00
N VAL A 69 -4.85 -8.37 3.09
CA VAL A 69 -3.79 -8.40 2.08
C VAL A 69 -4.04 -9.55 1.13
N LEU A 70 -4.16 -9.26 -0.17
CA LEU A 70 -4.33 -10.26 -1.22
C LEU A 70 -3.04 -10.42 -2.01
N ALA A 71 -2.48 -11.63 -1.95
CA ALA A 71 -1.38 -12.04 -2.82
C ALA A 71 -1.94 -12.41 -4.20
N ASN A 72 -1.85 -11.49 -5.16
CA ASN A 72 -2.40 -11.66 -6.50
C ASN A 72 -1.42 -12.40 -7.43
N LYS A 73 -1.97 -13.01 -8.49
CA LYS A 73 -1.25 -13.75 -9.54
C LYS A 73 -0.42 -14.93 -9.05
N GLN A 74 -0.99 -15.70 -8.12
CA GLN A 74 -0.37 -16.92 -7.57
C GLN A 74 -0.28 -18.06 -8.59
N ASP A 75 -0.94 -17.94 -9.74
CA ASP A 75 -0.84 -18.85 -10.88
C ASP A 75 0.51 -18.78 -11.62
N LEU A 76 1.29 -17.71 -11.38
CA LEU A 76 2.55 -17.50 -12.08
C LEU A 76 3.74 -18.20 -11.39
N PRO A 77 4.74 -18.68 -12.16
CA PRO A 77 5.94 -19.28 -11.59
C PRO A 77 6.70 -18.28 -10.71
N ASN A 78 7.36 -18.69 -9.62
CA ASN A 78 8.05 -17.79 -8.69
C ASN A 78 7.11 -16.73 -8.06
N ALA A 79 5.81 -17.01 -7.93
CA ALA A 79 4.94 -16.22 -7.07
C ALA A 79 5.46 -16.29 -5.62
N MET A 80 5.50 -15.14 -4.95
CA MET A 80 5.85 -15.10 -3.54
C MET A 80 4.75 -15.77 -2.74
N ASN A 81 5.15 -16.58 -1.76
CA ASN A 81 4.21 -17.18 -0.84
C ASN A 81 3.69 -16.13 0.16
N VAL A 82 2.59 -16.46 0.84
CA VAL A 82 1.92 -15.55 1.77
C VAL A 82 2.84 -15.14 2.93
N SER A 83 3.69 -16.04 3.42
CA SER A 83 4.61 -15.75 4.52
C SER A 83 5.68 -14.73 4.10
N GLU A 84 6.26 -14.91 2.92
CA GLU A 84 7.24 -13.97 2.35
C GLU A 84 6.64 -12.57 2.17
N ILE A 85 5.40 -12.49 1.70
CA ILE A 85 4.69 -11.22 1.57
C ILE A 85 4.45 -10.58 2.95
N ALA A 86 4.03 -11.37 3.94
CA ALA A 86 3.80 -10.88 5.29
C ALA A 86 5.09 -10.33 5.93
N ASP A 87 6.21 -11.02 5.74
CA ASP A 87 7.52 -10.62 6.26
C ASP A 87 8.05 -9.38 5.55
N LYS A 88 7.96 -9.32 4.22
CA LYS A 88 8.43 -8.17 3.41
C LYS A 88 7.59 -6.92 3.64
N LEU A 89 6.28 -7.06 3.82
CA LEU A 89 5.39 -5.95 4.21
C LEU A 89 5.47 -5.64 5.72
N ASP A 90 6.17 -6.45 6.51
CA ASP A 90 6.35 -6.29 7.95
C ASP A 90 5.00 -6.21 8.69
N LEU A 91 4.06 -7.08 8.29
CA LEU A 91 2.68 -7.08 8.82
C LEU A 91 2.65 -7.40 10.32
N HIS A 92 3.61 -8.18 10.81
CA HIS A 92 3.76 -8.52 12.23
C HIS A 92 4.00 -7.30 13.13
N SER A 93 4.57 -6.22 12.57
CA SER A 93 4.79 -4.96 13.29
C SER A 93 3.51 -4.12 13.45
N ILE A 94 2.44 -4.45 12.73
CA ILE A 94 1.17 -3.73 12.79
C ILE A 94 0.42 -4.17 14.04
N GLN A 95 0.48 -3.34 15.07
CA GLN A 95 -0.21 -3.55 16.34
C GLN A 95 -1.62 -2.92 16.33
N ASN A 96 -2.41 -3.18 17.38
CA ASN A 96 -3.76 -2.64 17.58
C ASN A 96 -4.81 -3.11 16.56
N ARG A 97 -4.66 -4.32 16.02
CA ARG A 97 -5.67 -4.97 15.18
C ARG A 97 -5.95 -6.38 15.66
N SER A 98 -7.23 -6.76 15.68
CA SER A 98 -7.65 -8.15 15.81
C SER A 98 -7.49 -8.80 14.44
N TRP A 99 -6.56 -9.76 14.36
CA TRP A 99 -6.34 -10.57 13.17
C TRP A 99 -7.24 -11.81 13.19
#